data_AF-A0A2H0ZQD7-F1
#
_entry.id   AF-A0A2H0ZQD7-F1
#
_cell.length_a   1.000
_cell.length_b   1.000
_cell.length_c   1.000
_cell.angle_alpha   90.00
_cell.angle_beta   90.00
_cell.angle_gamma   90.00
#
_symmetry.space_group_name_H-M   'P 1'
#
loop_
_entity.id
_entity.type
_entity.pdbx_description
1 polymer ?
#
loop_
_entity_poly.entity_id
_entity_poly.type
_entity_poly.pdbx_seq_one_letter_code
_entity_poly.pdbx_strand_id
1 'polypeptide(L)'
;MPPKSAQVPVTLLKFKRSRSTYCIPLVLTKKTLNQEHLITALTHAINSTGGLRVVDNMNSEEDGMPLPDEEGVEIAAEEISLALPKDRGDPHSNQWFPIADDKDLENLVFNDYDIIAFKSRDDSDFYIERSEYGDQEE
;
A
#
# COMPACT_ATOMS: atom_id res chain seq x y z
N MET A 1 34.25 18.13 20.56
CA MET A 1 33.15 17.14 20.52
C MET A 1 32.75 16.98 19.07
N PRO A 2 32.62 15.76 18.52
CA PRO A 2 32.03 15.58 17.21
C PRO A 2 30.53 15.92 17.29
N PRO A 3 29.93 16.55 16.26
CA PRO A 3 28.49 16.74 16.22
C PRO A 3 27.82 15.37 16.22
N LYS A 4 26.86 15.15 17.13
CA LYS A 4 25.95 13.99 17.03
C LYS A 4 25.25 14.11 15.67
N SER A 5 25.44 13.13 14.79
CA SER A 5 24.60 13.05 13.60
C SER A 5 23.16 12.88 14.10
N ALA A 6 22.29 13.83 13.76
CA ALA A 6 20.87 13.65 13.99
C ALA A 6 20.44 12.46 13.11
N GLN A 7 20.14 11.33 13.72
CA GLN A 7 19.56 10.19 13.00
C GLN A 7 18.22 10.66 12.43
N VAL A 8 18.07 10.57 11.12
CA VAL A 8 16.80 10.89 10.46
C VAL A 8 15.82 9.75 10.80
N PRO A 9 14.64 10.04 11.35
CA PRO A 9 13.69 9.00 11.71
C PRO A 9 13.19 8.27 10.46
N VAL A 10 13.14 6.95 10.54
CA VAL A 10 12.54 6.06 9.54
C VAL A 10 11.17 5.66 10.06
N THR A 11 10.16 5.71 9.19
CA THR A 11 8.79 5.29 9.47
C THR A 11 8.46 4.08 8.60
N LEU A 12 7.90 3.02 9.20
CA LEU A 12 7.52 1.81 8.47
C LEU A 12 6.04 1.89 8.08
N LEU A 13 5.71 2.03 6.80
CA LEU A 13 4.31 2.10 6.33
C LEU A 13 3.83 0.77 5.76
N LYS A 14 2.54 0.46 5.99
CA LYS A 14 1.86 -0.69 5.39
C LYS A 14 1.03 -0.24 4.18
N PHE A 15 1.42 -0.66 2.99
CA PHE A 15 0.60 -0.50 1.78
C PHE A 15 -0.22 -1.75 1.57
N LYS A 16 -1.56 -1.63 1.57
CA LYS A 16 -2.47 -2.78 1.48
C LYS A 16 -3.39 -2.69 0.26
N ARG A 17 -3.61 -3.82 -0.40
CA ARG A 17 -4.57 -4.03 -1.50
C ARG A 17 -5.07 -5.46 -1.46
N SER A 18 -6.38 -5.68 -1.39
CA SER A 18 -6.98 -7.02 -1.25
C SER A 18 -6.25 -7.80 -0.13
N ARG A 19 -5.55 -8.89 -0.45
CA ARG A 19 -4.77 -9.72 0.47
C ARG A 19 -3.28 -9.38 0.53
N SER A 20 -2.81 -8.49 -0.35
CA SER A 20 -1.41 -8.10 -0.43
C SER A 20 -1.08 -6.99 0.56
N THR A 21 0.04 -7.14 1.27
CA THR A 21 0.59 -6.13 2.17
C THR A 21 2.07 -5.93 1.89
N TYR A 22 2.47 -4.68 1.65
CA TYR A 22 3.87 -4.28 1.51
C TYR A 22 4.26 -3.38 2.67
N CYS A 23 5.21 -3.83 3.50
CA CYS A 23 5.75 -3.06 4.61
C CYS A 23 7.03 -2.35 4.14
N ILE A 24 6.98 -1.02 3.97
CA ILE A 24 8.06 -0.25 3.34
C ILE A 24 8.64 0.76 4.33
N PRO A 25 9.95 0.69 4.65
CA PRO A 25 10.61 1.70 5.47
C PRO A 25 10.86 2.97 4.66
N LEU A 26 10.39 4.11 5.16
CA LEU A 26 10.46 5.40 4.48
C LEU A 26 11.02 6.48 5.40
N VAL A 27 11.79 7.40 4.82
CA VAL A 27 12.25 8.60 5.51
C VAL A 27 11.28 9.73 5.17
N LEU A 28 10.32 9.98 6.07
CA LEU A 28 9.26 10.95 5.85
C LEU A 28 9.64 12.31 6.45
N THR A 29 9.92 13.26 5.58
CA THR A 29 10.20 14.66 5.88
C THR A 29 9.23 15.52 5.11
N LYS A 30 9.11 16.82 5.44
CA LYS A 30 8.27 17.75 4.66
C LYS A 30 8.56 17.78 3.15
N LYS A 31 9.76 17.37 2.72
CA LYS A 31 10.15 17.33 1.31
C LYS A 31 9.84 16.00 0.64
N THR A 32 9.81 14.91 1.41
CA THR A 32 9.64 13.53 0.91
C THR A 32 8.24 13.00 1.16
N LEU A 33 7.45 13.66 1.99
CA LEU A 33 6.04 13.36 2.22
C LEU A 33 5.18 13.91 1.06
N ASN A 34 5.27 13.24 -0.09
CA ASN A 34 4.52 13.56 -1.30
C ASN A 34 4.09 12.26 -2.01
N GLN A 35 3.12 12.37 -2.91
CA GLN A 35 2.52 11.25 -3.59
C GLN A 35 3.54 10.51 -4.47
N GLU A 36 4.39 11.25 -5.19
CA GLU A 36 5.43 10.69 -6.06
C GLU A 36 6.37 9.76 -5.29
N HIS A 37 6.85 10.18 -4.11
CA HIS A 37 7.75 9.40 -3.29
C HIS A 37 7.10 8.09 -2.79
N LEU A 38 5.85 8.16 -2.32
CA LEU A 38 5.12 6.99 -1.83
C LEU A 38 4.85 6.00 -2.96
N ILE A 39 4.38 6.49 -4.12
CA ILE A 39 4.11 5.65 -5.29
C ILE A 39 5.39 5.03 -5.82
N THR A 40 6.48 5.79 -5.93
CA THR A 40 7.76 5.28 -6.42
C THR A 40 8.29 4.16 -5.52
N ALA A 41 8.22 4.35 -4.19
CA ALA A 41 8.66 3.35 -3.23
C ALA A 41 7.80 2.08 -3.30
N LEU A 42 6.47 2.23 -3.41
CA LEU A 42 5.55 1.11 -3.56
C LEU A 42 5.76 0.36 -4.87
N THR A 43 5.88 1.07 -5.99
CA THR A 43 6.12 0.50 -7.32
C THR A 43 7.40 -0.34 -7.32
N HIS A 44 8.48 0.22 -6.76
CA HIS A 44 9.74 -0.51 -6.62
C HIS A 44 9.57 -1.76 -5.74
N ALA A 45 8.87 -1.66 -4.60
CA ALA A 45 8.62 -2.81 -3.73
C ALA A 45 7.86 -3.91 -4.47
N ILE A 46 6.74 -3.59 -5.13
CA ILE A 46 5.93 -4.52 -5.91
C ILE A 46 6.79 -5.24 -6.96
N ASN A 47 7.45 -4.48 -7.83
CA ASN A 47 8.20 -5.04 -8.96
C ASN A 47 9.42 -5.84 -8.49
N SER A 48 10.10 -5.42 -7.41
CA SER A 48 11.22 -6.17 -6.83
C SER A 48 10.82 -7.52 -6.22
N THR A 49 9.54 -7.70 -5.89
CA THR A 49 8.99 -8.93 -5.32
C THR A 49 8.33 -9.84 -6.37
N GLY A 50 8.52 -9.55 -7.66
CA GLY A 50 7.94 -10.35 -8.75
C GLY A 50 6.60 -9.82 -9.26
N GLY A 51 6.32 -8.52 -9.08
CA GLY A 51 5.16 -7.85 -9.65
C GLY A 51 3.89 -7.93 -8.80
N LEU A 52 2.84 -7.27 -9.28
CA LEU A 52 1.53 -7.26 -8.64
C LEU A 52 0.73 -8.48 -9.09
N ARG A 53 0.24 -9.25 -8.13
CA ARG A 53 -0.67 -10.36 -8.42
C ARG A 53 -2.07 -9.82 -8.71
N VAL A 54 -2.62 -10.22 -9.84
CA VAL A 54 -4.03 -10.01 -10.18
C VAL A 54 -4.83 -11.11 -9.47
N VAL A 55 -5.24 -10.83 -8.24
CA VAL A 55 -6.27 -11.64 -7.58
C VAL A 55 -7.60 -11.14 -8.12
N ASP A 56 -8.00 -11.69 -9.27
CA ASP A 56 -9.40 -11.64 -9.68
C ASP A 56 -10.22 -12.23 -8.53
N ASN A 57 -11.33 -11.57 -8.19
CA ASN A 57 -12.31 -12.05 -7.23
C ASN A 57 -12.60 -13.53 -7.50
N MET A 58 -12.02 -14.44 -6.72
CA MET A 58 -12.32 -15.87 -6.77
C MET A 58 -13.69 -16.11 -6.14
N ASN A 59 -14.72 -15.65 -6.85
CA ASN A 59 -16.09 -16.08 -6.68
C ASN A 59 -16.53 -16.84 -7.93
N SER A 60 -15.63 -17.66 -8.48
CA SER A 60 -15.90 -18.58 -9.58
C SER A 60 -16.03 -19.97 -8.99
N GLU A 61 -17.20 -20.30 -8.46
CA GLU A 61 -17.64 -21.69 -8.22
C GLU A 61 -17.84 -22.47 -9.55
N GLU A 62 -17.22 -22.07 -10.65
CA GLU A 62 -17.30 -22.76 -11.93
C GLU A 62 -15.91 -23.17 -12.43
N ASP A 63 -15.68 -24.47 -12.32
CA ASP A 63 -15.21 -25.33 -13.41
C ASP A 63 -13.84 -24.97 -14.03
N GLY A 64 -12.79 -25.64 -13.53
CA GLY A 64 -11.65 -26.06 -14.35
C GLY A 64 -10.82 -25.00 -15.08
N MET A 65 -10.88 -23.72 -14.69
CA MET A 65 -10.01 -22.70 -15.29
C MET A 65 -8.56 -22.81 -14.79
N PRO A 66 -7.57 -22.59 -15.67
CA PRO A 66 -6.15 -22.65 -15.29
C PRO A 66 -5.86 -21.68 -14.14
N LEU A 67 -5.01 -22.11 -13.22
CA LEU A 67 -4.46 -21.23 -12.17
C LEU A 67 -3.95 -19.95 -12.85
N PRO A 68 -4.36 -18.75 -12.38
CA PRO A 68 -3.81 -17.51 -12.93
C PRO A 68 -2.28 -17.60 -12.86
N ASP A 69 -1.61 -17.19 -13.94
CA ASP A 69 -0.15 -17.27 -14.07
C ASP A 69 0.52 -16.83 -12.75
N GLU A 70 1.39 -17.68 -12.20
CA GLU A 70 2.02 -17.43 -10.88
C GLU A 70 2.94 -16.20 -10.88
N GLU A 71 3.18 -15.63 -12.06
CA GLU A 71 4.06 -14.49 -12.31
C GLU A 71 3.27 -13.18 -12.18
N GLY A 72 3.67 -12.32 -11.24
CA GLY A 72 3.03 -11.02 -11.06
C GLY A 72 3.33 -10.09 -12.23
N VAL A 73 2.42 -9.14 -12.47
CA VAL A 73 2.57 -8.15 -13.53
C VAL A 73 3.40 -6.97 -13.00
N GLU A 74 4.45 -6.57 -13.73
CA GLU A 74 5.15 -5.32 -13.42
C GLU A 74 4.17 -4.15 -13.54
N ILE A 75 4.13 -3.31 -12.51
CA ILE A 75 3.24 -2.14 -12.47
C ILE A 75 4.02 -0.87 -12.71
N ALA A 76 3.44 0.06 -13.47
CA ALA A 76 3.97 1.41 -13.64
C ALA A 76 3.46 2.35 -12.53
N ALA A 77 4.20 3.41 -12.23
CA ALA A 77 3.83 4.36 -11.18
C ALA A 77 2.47 5.04 -11.46
N GLU A 78 2.17 5.29 -12.73
CA GLU A 78 0.93 5.93 -13.18
C GLU A 78 -0.31 5.03 -13.05
N GLU A 79 -0.10 3.73 -12.82
CA GLU A 79 -1.17 2.75 -12.64
C GLU A 79 -1.56 2.60 -11.17
N ILE A 80 -0.81 3.20 -10.25
CA ILE A 80 -1.08 3.14 -8.81
C ILE A 80 -1.84 4.38 -8.36
N SER A 81 -2.96 4.15 -7.68
CA SER A 81 -3.64 5.16 -6.87
C SER A 81 -3.52 4.83 -5.40
N LEU A 82 -3.37 5.84 -4.54
CA LEU A 82 -3.27 5.70 -3.10
C LEU A 82 -4.50 6.29 -2.40
N ALA A 83 -4.85 5.74 -1.24
CA ALA A 83 -5.90 6.28 -0.38
C ALA A 83 -5.56 6.14 1.10
N LEU A 84 -6.03 7.11 1.86
CA LEU A 84 -5.92 7.14 3.32
C LEU A 84 -7.17 6.55 3.96
N PRO A 85 -7.04 5.85 5.09
CA PRO A 85 -8.18 5.41 5.86
C PRO A 85 -8.88 6.60 6.54
N LYS A 86 -10.21 6.57 6.59
CA LYS A 86 -10.98 7.44 7.48
C LYS A 86 -10.67 7.17 8.94
N ASP A 87 -10.58 5.90 9.29
CA ASP A 87 -10.31 5.42 10.64
C ASP A 87 -9.05 4.54 10.64
N ARG A 88 -8.01 4.92 11.37
CA ARG A 88 -6.77 4.13 11.44
C ARG A 88 -6.93 2.82 12.24
N GLY A 89 -8.05 2.64 12.96
CA GLY A 89 -8.30 1.48 13.84
C GLY A 89 -8.90 0.24 13.16
N ASP A 90 -9.59 0.38 12.03
CA ASP A 90 -10.16 -0.76 11.28
C ASP A 90 -9.88 -0.64 9.78
N PRO A 91 -8.92 -1.42 9.23
CA PRO A 91 -8.62 -1.39 7.80
C PRO A 91 -9.64 -2.14 6.92
N HIS A 92 -10.52 -2.97 7.48
CA HIS A 92 -11.40 -3.83 6.68
C HIS A 92 -12.76 -3.16 6.42
N SER A 93 -13.29 -2.43 7.39
CA SER A 93 -14.57 -1.71 7.28
C SER A 93 -14.37 -0.21 7.11
N ASN A 94 -13.40 0.18 6.27
CA ASN A 94 -12.97 1.56 6.16
C ASN A 94 -13.63 2.31 4.99
N GLN A 95 -13.66 3.64 5.12
CA GLN A 95 -13.89 4.53 4.00
C GLN A 95 -12.54 5.07 3.55
N TRP A 96 -12.19 4.82 2.29
CA TRP A 96 -10.91 5.22 1.70
C TRP A 96 -11.04 6.58 1.04
N PHE A 97 -10.16 7.51 1.43
CA PHE A 97 -10.05 8.82 0.82
C PHE A 97 -8.87 8.84 -0.16
N PRO A 98 -9.14 8.88 -1.48
CA PRO A 98 -8.07 8.94 -2.47
C PRO A 98 -7.18 10.16 -2.23
N ILE A 99 -5.87 9.96 -2.30
CA ILE A 99 -4.89 11.05 -2.30
C ILE A 99 -4.85 11.60 -3.72
N ALA A 100 -5.43 12.79 -3.92
CA ALA A 100 -5.49 13.44 -5.23
C ALA A 100 -4.35 14.45 -5.42
N ASP A 101 -3.81 14.98 -4.32
CA ASP A 101 -2.82 16.06 -4.28
C ASP A 101 -1.94 15.87 -3.02
N ASP A 102 -0.68 16.33 -3.10
CA ASP A 102 0.25 16.44 -1.97
C ASP A 102 -0.31 17.26 -0.79
N LYS A 103 -1.28 18.15 -1.03
CA LYS A 103 -2.01 18.87 0.04
C LYS A 103 -2.72 17.92 1.01
N ASP A 104 -3.16 16.76 0.53
CA ASP A 104 -3.79 15.74 1.38
C ASP A 104 -2.76 15.13 2.36
N LEU A 105 -1.47 15.24 2.04
CA LEU A 105 -0.35 14.70 2.81
C LEU A 105 0.38 15.73 3.68
N GLU A 106 0.33 17.03 3.33
CA GLU A 106 1.19 18.09 3.91
C GLU A 106 1.17 18.16 5.45
N ASN A 107 0.04 17.86 6.07
CA ASN A 107 -0.15 17.92 7.53
C ASN A 107 -0.28 16.56 8.20
N LEU A 108 -0.09 15.47 7.46
CA LEU A 108 -0.16 14.13 8.03
C LEU A 108 1.13 13.78 8.76
N VAL A 109 0.95 13.22 9.95
CA VAL A 109 2.00 12.51 10.67
C VAL A 109 1.64 11.03 10.61
N PHE A 110 2.56 10.26 10.05
CA PHE A 110 2.48 8.82 10.02
C PHE A 110 3.22 8.23 11.22
N ASN A 111 2.59 7.27 11.87
CA ASN A 111 3.23 6.39 12.84
C ASN A 111 3.67 5.10 12.14
N ASP A 112 4.52 4.33 12.81
CA ASP A 112 4.86 3.00 12.32
C ASP A 112 3.62 2.14 12.20
N TYR A 113 3.57 1.38 11.11
CA TYR A 113 2.51 0.49 10.68
C TYR A 113 1.19 1.18 10.31
N ASP A 114 1.17 2.50 10.18
CA ASP A 114 0.03 3.18 9.56
C ASP A 114 -0.22 2.61 8.14
N ILE A 115 -1.51 2.51 7.81
CA ILE A 115 -1.97 1.85 6.59
C ILE A 115 -2.29 2.89 5.52
N ILE A 116 -1.81 2.63 4.32
CA ILE A 116 -2.21 3.30 3.09
C ILE A 116 -2.81 2.23 2.18
N ALA A 117 -4.05 2.42 1.73
CA ALA A 117 -4.59 1.56 0.70
C ALA A 117 -4.03 1.96 -0.66
N PHE A 118 -3.80 0.99 -1.53
CA PHE A 118 -3.49 1.24 -2.93
C PHE A 118 -4.39 0.41 -3.83
N LYS A 119 -4.55 0.86 -5.07
CA LYS A 119 -5.25 0.12 -6.11
C LYS A 119 -4.58 0.32 -7.46
N SER A 120 -4.70 -0.67 -8.33
CA SER A 120 -4.39 -0.52 -9.75
C SER A 120 -5.45 0.34 -10.44
N ARG A 121 -5.12 0.96 -11.57
CA ARG A 121 -6.07 1.71 -12.41
C ARG A 121 -7.26 0.85 -12.83
N ASP A 122 -7.05 -0.44 -13.01
CA ASP A 122 -8.08 -1.39 -13.44
C ASP A 122 -9.00 -1.84 -12.28
N ASP A 123 -8.61 -1.58 -11.03
CA ASP A 123 -9.44 -1.87 -9.85
C ASP A 123 -10.54 -0.80 -9.69
N SER A 124 -11.78 -1.24 -9.44
CA SER A 124 -12.91 -0.32 -9.24
C SER A 124 -12.71 0.54 -7.99
N ASP A 125 -12.46 -0.10 -6.84
CA ASP A 125 -12.45 0.54 -5.52
C ASP A 125 -11.23 0.13 -4.69
N PHE A 126 -10.91 0.96 -3.69
CA PHE A 126 -9.96 0.58 -2.65
C PHE A 126 -10.61 -0.45 -1.73
N TYR A 127 -10.03 -1.64 -1.65
CA TYR A 127 -10.53 -2.74 -0.85
C TYR A 127 -9.39 -3.50 -0.19
N ILE A 128 -9.56 -3.82 1.10
CA ILE A 128 -8.66 -4.68 1.85
C ILE A 128 -9.49 -5.86 2.36
N GLU A 129 -9.13 -7.06 1.91
CA GLU A 129 -9.82 -8.28 2.31
C GLU A 129 -9.43 -8.66 3.74
N ARG A 130 -10.39 -9.19 4.50
CA ARG A 130 -10.08 -9.80 5.79
C ARG A 130 -9.55 -11.21 5.55
N SER A 131 -8.34 -11.50 6.03
CA SER A 131 -7.83 -12.87 6.02
C SER A 131 -8.71 -13.76 6.91
N GLU A 132 -9.13 -14.90 6.39
CA GLU A 132 -9.92 -15.91 7.13
C GLU A 132 -9.16 -16.49 8.35
N TYR A 133 -7.84 -16.32 8.39
CA TYR A 133 -6.96 -16.75 9.48
C TYR A 133 -6.70 -15.66 10.53
N GLY A 134 -7.31 -14.47 10.38
CA GLY A 134 -7.06 -13.30 11.22
C GLY A 134 -5.68 -12.68 10.97
N ASP A 135 -5.58 -11.37 11.22
CA ASP A 135 -4.26 -10.75 11.44
C ASP A 135 -3.77 -11.32 12.78
N GLN A 136 -2.93 -12.36 12.75
CA GLN A 136 -2.29 -12.83 13.98
C GLN A 136 -1.38 -11.70 14.46
N GLU A 137 -1.84 -10.94 15.45
CA GLU A 137 -0.99 -10.07 16.27
C GLU A 137 0.08 -10.97 16.91
N GLU A 138 1.32 -10.89 16.43
CA GLU A 138 2.50 -11.35 17.17
C GLU A 138 2.81 -10.44 18.35
#